data_AF-A0YTT8-F1
#
_entry.id   AF-A0YTT8-F1
#
_cell.length_a   1.000
_cell.length_b   1.000
_cell.length_c   1.000
_cell.angle_alpha   90.00
_cell.angle_beta   90.00
_cell.angle_gamma   90.00
#
_symmetry.space_group_name_H-M   'P 1'
#
loop_
_entity.id
_entity.type
_entity.pdbx_description
1 polymer ?
#
loop_
_entity_poly.entity_id
_entity_poly.type
_entity_poly.pdbx_seq_one_letter_code
_entity_poly.pdbx_strand_id
1 'polypeptide(L)'
;MITKIIKANPSNVRKLSALLMLGVIWMGTMACESSSLVFKQNPTKTAFFDQNSVPSLPQPIENGDYRRSSQMTWEAVDADPNGLNCHSLDLTYEQLIDPRNSVEFNIGKWPVVGALKQGQDFEINPGPAGFGVVYDTKQNPWMYVENIAGENGPSNCFVRANRRFVQPISVNVFNQG
;
A
#
# COMPACT_ATOMS: atom_id res chain seq x y z
N MET A 1 15.42 32.16 38.72
CA MET A 1 16.04 30.94 39.28
C MET A 1 16.25 29.98 38.11
N ILE A 2 17.52 29.74 37.78
CA ILE A 2 18.00 29.01 36.60
C ILE A 2 18.38 27.61 37.08
N THR A 3 17.94 26.56 36.39
CA THR A 3 18.74 25.33 36.31
C THR A 3 18.59 24.68 34.94
N LYS A 4 19.63 24.84 34.12
CA LYS A 4 19.94 24.00 32.96
C LYS A 4 20.41 22.63 33.46
N ILE A 5 20.08 21.56 32.75
CA ILE A 5 20.95 20.37 32.70
C ILE A 5 21.15 19.99 31.24
N ILE A 6 22.42 19.95 30.85
CA ILE A 6 22.96 19.63 29.53
C ILE A 6 23.63 18.24 29.62
N LYS A 7 23.45 17.45 28.55
CA LYS A 7 24.25 16.32 28.04
C LYS A 7 24.56 15.11 28.94
N ALA A 8 24.40 13.93 28.33
CA ALA A 8 25.56 13.11 27.99
C ALA A 8 25.32 12.31 26.69
N ASN A 9 26.24 12.46 25.73
CA ASN A 9 26.53 11.48 24.69
C ASN A 9 27.92 10.92 25.02
N PRO A 10 28.12 9.60 24.97
CA PRO A 10 29.40 9.09 24.52
C PRO A 10 29.27 7.95 23.50
N SER A 11 29.78 8.23 22.31
CA SER A 11 30.36 7.23 21.41
C SER A 11 31.58 6.56 22.05
N ASN A 12 31.68 5.22 22.06
CA ASN A 12 32.93 4.52 21.75
C ASN A 12 32.81 2.98 21.66
N VAL A 13 33.05 2.49 20.45
CA VAL A 13 33.90 1.35 20.03
C VAL A 13 34.40 0.37 21.11
N ARG A 14 34.14 -0.93 20.91
CA ARG A 14 35.12 -1.99 21.21
C ARG A 14 35.16 -3.04 20.10
N LYS A 15 36.35 -3.15 19.50
CA LYS A 15 36.84 -4.24 18.65
C LYS A 15 37.03 -5.49 19.51
N LEU A 16 36.74 -6.67 18.96
CA LEU A 16 37.27 -7.94 19.43
C LEU A 16 37.88 -8.67 18.22
N SER A 17 39.21 -8.74 18.24
CA SER A 17 40.03 -9.53 17.34
C SER A 17 40.01 -11.00 17.77
N ALA A 18 39.98 -11.91 16.80
CA ALA A 18 40.40 -13.30 16.98
C ALA A 18 41.15 -13.78 15.72
N LEU A 19 42.48 -13.78 15.78
CA LEU A 19 43.38 -14.71 15.09
C LEU A 19 43.50 -15.94 16.01
N LEU A 20 43.73 -17.19 15.62
CA LEU A 20 44.27 -17.89 14.45
C LEU A 20 43.90 -19.37 14.69
N MET A 21 43.70 -20.17 13.63
CA MET A 21 44.45 -21.43 13.46
C MET A 21 44.19 -22.03 12.09
N LEU A 22 45.30 -22.50 11.50
CA LEU A 22 45.45 -23.15 10.21
C LEU A 22 44.65 -24.45 10.11
N GLY A 23 44.05 -24.67 8.94
CA GLY A 23 43.51 -25.97 8.51
C GLY A 23 43.47 -26.02 6.98
N VAL A 24 44.50 -26.59 6.36
CA VAL A 24 44.56 -26.90 4.93
C VAL A 24 43.86 -28.23 4.72
N ILE A 25 42.74 -28.29 3.97
CA ILE A 25 42.33 -29.53 3.26
C ILE A 25 41.72 -29.18 1.90
N TRP A 26 42.14 -29.99 0.94
CA TRP A 26 41.95 -30.00 -0.51
C TRP A 26 40.53 -29.97 -1.07
N MET A 27 40.50 -29.45 -2.30
CA MET A 27 39.57 -29.64 -3.43
C MET A 27 38.63 -30.86 -3.37
N GLY A 28 37.35 -30.56 -3.56
CA GLY A 28 36.36 -31.46 -4.15
C GLY A 28 35.34 -30.63 -4.91
N THR A 29 35.41 -30.64 -6.23
CA THR A 29 34.38 -30.07 -7.09
C THR A 29 33.12 -30.90 -6.92
N MET A 30 32.14 -30.40 -6.17
CA MET A 30 30.79 -30.93 -6.17
C MET A 30 30.17 -30.56 -7.52
N ALA A 31 30.21 -31.51 -8.47
CA ALA A 31 29.33 -31.49 -9.62
C ALA A 31 27.89 -31.56 -9.09
N CYS A 32 27.10 -30.52 -9.38
CA CYS A 32 25.68 -30.51 -9.10
C CYS A 32 25.01 -31.48 -10.09
N GLU A 33 24.82 -32.73 -9.70
CA GLU A 33 23.97 -33.66 -10.44
C GLU A 33 22.51 -33.35 -10.07
N SER A 34 21.94 -32.37 -10.77
CA SER A 34 20.51 -32.10 -10.72
C SER A 34 19.86 -32.87 -11.87
N SER A 35 19.17 -33.97 -11.56
CA SER A 35 18.32 -34.65 -12.52
C SER A 35 17.35 -33.64 -13.14
N SER A 36 17.49 -33.37 -14.43
CA SER A 36 16.58 -32.51 -15.17
C SER A 36 15.25 -33.24 -15.34
N LEU A 37 14.25 -32.86 -14.55
CA LEU A 37 12.86 -33.10 -14.93
C LEU A 37 12.59 -32.28 -16.19
N VAL A 38 12.48 -32.98 -17.31
CA VAL A 38 12.07 -32.43 -18.60
C VAL A 38 10.62 -31.95 -18.46
N PHE A 39 10.45 -30.67 -18.12
CA PHE A 39 9.20 -29.97 -18.40
C PHE A 39 9.20 -29.65 -19.89
N LYS A 40 8.34 -30.33 -20.66
CA LYS A 40 8.04 -29.93 -22.04
C LYS A 40 7.42 -28.53 -21.99
N GLN A 41 8.24 -27.50 -22.17
CA GLN A 41 7.77 -26.16 -22.43
C GLN A 41 7.12 -26.17 -23.82
N ASN A 42 5.81 -25.96 -23.85
CA ASN A 42 5.12 -25.56 -25.07
C ASN A 42 5.66 -24.17 -25.45
N PRO A 43 6.15 -23.95 -26.69
CA PRO A 43 6.77 -22.70 -27.06
C PRO A 43 5.70 -21.70 -27.46
N THR A 44 5.14 -20.91 -26.54
CA THR A 44 4.46 -19.67 -26.96
C THR A 44 4.50 -18.59 -25.89
N LYS A 45 5.04 -17.44 -26.32
CA LYS A 45 4.91 -16.10 -25.78
C LYS A 45 5.79 -15.77 -24.57
N THR A 46 7.05 -15.44 -24.89
CA THR A 46 7.85 -14.48 -24.13
C THR A 46 6.99 -13.25 -23.84
N ALA A 47 6.71 -13.00 -22.56
CA ALA A 47 6.14 -11.72 -22.13
C ALA A 47 7.23 -10.66 -22.35
N PHE A 48 7.08 -9.87 -23.40
CA PHE A 48 7.82 -8.63 -23.57
C PHE A 48 7.27 -7.65 -22.52
N PHE A 49 8.05 -7.40 -21.46
CA PHE A 49 7.79 -6.27 -20.58
C PHE A 49 8.23 -5.01 -21.30
N ASP A 50 7.27 -4.33 -21.92
CA ASP A 50 7.48 -3.02 -22.51
C ASP A 50 7.67 -2.01 -21.37
N GLN A 51 8.92 -1.66 -21.09
CA GLN A 51 9.28 -0.67 -20.05
C GLN A 51 8.80 0.75 -20.37
N ASN A 52 8.13 0.95 -21.50
CA ASN A 52 7.50 2.21 -21.92
C ASN A 52 5.97 2.23 -21.77
N SER A 53 5.35 1.18 -21.22
CA SER A 53 3.90 1.21 -20.97
C SER A 53 3.60 2.11 -19.76
N VAL A 54 3.00 3.28 -20.04
CA VAL A 54 2.36 4.09 -19.00
C VAL A 54 1.41 3.17 -18.24
N PRO A 55 1.49 3.07 -16.89
CA PRO A 55 0.57 2.26 -16.13
C PRO A 55 -0.86 2.66 -16.49
N SER A 56 -1.63 1.73 -17.07
CA SER A 56 -3.00 2.00 -17.45
C SER A 56 -3.82 2.24 -16.19
N LEU A 57 -4.43 3.42 -16.08
CA LEU A 57 -5.28 3.76 -14.93
C LEU A 57 -6.42 2.74 -14.79
N PRO A 58 -6.76 2.33 -13.55
CA PRO A 58 -7.83 1.37 -13.34
C PRO A 58 -9.13 1.89 -13.92
N GLN A 59 -9.83 1.02 -14.64
CA GLN A 59 -11.15 1.33 -15.18
C GLN A 59 -12.23 0.73 -14.26
N PRO A 60 -13.33 1.46 -14.01
CA PRO A 60 -14.42 0.92 -13.24
C PRO A 60 -15.13 -0.19 -14.03
N ILE A 61 -15.75 -1.13 -13.33
CA ILE A 61 -16.66 -2.11 -13.94
C ILE A 61 -18.01 -1.46 -14.28
N GLU A 62 -18.94 -2.22 -14.87
CA GLU A 62 -20.21 -1.72 -15.40
C GLU A 62 -21.03 -0.88 -14.40
N ASN A 63 -21.05 -1.27 -13.13
CA ASN A 63 -21.77 -0.54 -12.07
C ASN A 63 -21.02 0.71 -11.55
N GLY A 64 -19.86 1.03 -12.13
CA GLY A 64 -19.02 2.16 -11.75
C GLY A 64 -18.00 1.84 -10.64
N ASP A 65 -17.97 0.63 -10.10
CA ASP A 65 -17.06 0.27 -9.02
C ASP A 65 -15.63 0.04 -9.50
N TYR A 66 -14.67 0.49 -8.69
CA TYR A 66 -13.27 0.14 -8.88
C TYR A 66 -12.96 -1.17 -8.18
N ARG A 67 -12.21 -2.03 -8.88
CA ARG A 67 -11.61 -3.25 -8.32
C ARG A 67 -10.20 -2.96 -7.81
N ARG A 68 -9.63 -3.95 -7.12
CA ARG A 68 -8.23 -3.93 -6.67
C ARG A 68 -7.30 -3.62 -7.86
N SER A 69 -6.38 -2.69 -7.63
CA SER A 69 -5.36 -2.26 -8.59
C SER A 69 -4.15 -1.72 -7.85
N SER A 70 -3.01 -1.57 -8.54
CA SER A 70 -1.79 -0.97 -8.00
C SER A 70 -1.82 0.56 -7.93
N GLN A 71 -2.96 1.20 -8.28
CA GLN A 71 -3.10 2.65 -8.27
C GLN A 71 -3.12 3.17 -6.82
N MET A 72 -2.21 4.08 -6.50
CA MET A 72 -2.08 4.65 -5.15
C MET A 72 -2.75 6.01 -4.99
N THR A 73 -2.70 6.85 -6.04
CA THR A 73 -3.19 8.24 -6.00
C THR A 73 -4.56 8.38 -6.65
N TRP A 74 -5.45 9.09 -5.99
CA TRP A 74 -6.85 9.24 -6.37
C TRP A 74 -7.33 10.66 -6.06
N GLU A 75 -8.30 11.13 -6.82
CA GLU A 75 -8.97 12.41 -6.59
C GLU A 75 -10.41 12.14 -6.16
N ALA A 76 -10.89 12.87 -5.16
CA ALA A 76 -12.31 12.87 -4.78
C ALA A 76 -13.13 13.69 -5.78
N VAL A 77 -14.10 13.06 -6.43
CA VAL A 77 -14.98 13.67 -7.45
C VAL A 77 -16.46 13.64 -7.06
N ASP A 78 -16.75 13.35 -5.79
CA ASP A 78 -18.12 13.37 -5.27
C ASP A 78 -18.79 14.72 -5.54
N ALA A 79 -20.02 14.67 -6.04
CA ALA A 79 -20.82 15.85 -6.36
C ALA A 79 -21.55 16.43 -5.13
N ASP A 80 -21.53 15.74 -3.99
CA ASP A 80 -22.05 16.28 -2.74
C ASP A 80 -21.24 17.51 -2.31
N PRO A 81 -21.86 18.69 -2.08
CA PRO A 81 -21.16 19.89 -1.64
C PRO A 81 -20.44 19.75 -0.28
N ASN A 82 -20.83 18.75 0.54
CA ASN A 82 -20.15 18.46 1.80
C ASN A 82 -18.86 17.66 1.59
N GLY A 83 -18.70 17.02 0.43
CA GLY A 83 -17.58 16.17 0.05
C GLY A 83 -17.85 14.68 0.24
N LEU A 84 -16.86 13.89 -0.15
CA LEU A 84 -16.88 12.44 -0.02
C LEU A 84 -16.67 12.01 1.43
N ASN A 85 -17.68 11.38 2.02
CA ASN A 85 -17.60 10.89 3.40
C ASN A 85 -16.48 9.86 3.59
N CYS A 86 -15.69 10.06 4.64
CA CYS A 86 -14.68 9.12 5.10
C CYS A 86 -15.14 8.42 6.38
N HIS A 87 -15.27 7.11 6.32
CA HIS A 87 -15.84 6.27 7.38
C HIS A 87 -14.75 5.57 8.18
N SER A 88 -14.83 5.58 9.51
CA SER A 88 -13.89 4.83 10.34
C SER A 88 -14.51 4.35 11.65
N LEU A 89 -13.88 3.35 12.24
CA LEU A 89 -14.07 2.96 13.63
C LEU A 89 -12.87 3.48 14.44
N ASP A 90 -13.00 3.53 15.75
CA ASP A 90 -11.87 3.81 16.64
C ASP A 90 -10.95 2.57 16.77
N LEU A 91 -10.36 2.19 15.64
CA LEU A 91 -9.46 1.04 15.47
C LEU A 91 -8.33 1.43 14.52
N THR A 92 -7.12 0.95 14.78
CA THR A 92 -6.02 1.06 13.82
C THR A 92 -6.23 0.12 12.64
N TYR A 93 -5.53 0.36 11.53
CA TYR A 93 -5.56 -0.55 10.38
C TYR A 93 -5.18 -1.98 10.77
N GLU A 94 -4.14 -2.15 11.59
CA GLU A 94 -3.67 -3.46 12.06
C GLU A 94 -4.75 -4.18 12.87
N GLN A 95 -5.48 -3.45 13.72
CA GLN A 95 -6.60 -4.00 14.47
C GLN A 95 -7.75 -4.38 13.55
N LEU A 96 -7.99 -3.62 12.49
CA LEU A 96 -9.06 -3.88 11.53
C LEU A 96 -8.81 -5.15 10.70
N ILE A 97 -7.56 -5.40 10.31
CA ILE A 97 -7.19 -6.54 9.45
C ILE A 97 -6.78 -7.80 10.23
N ASP A 98 -6.65 -7.72 11.56
CA ASP A 98 -6.32 -8.88 12.39
C ASP A 98 -7.49 -9.88 12.38
N PRO A 99 -7.30 -11.12 11.88
CA PRO A 99 -8.36 -12.12 11.82
C PRO A 99 -8.89 -12.56 13.20
N ARG A 100 -8.19 -12.20 14.29
CA ARG A 100 -8.64 -12.45 15.67
C ARG A 100 -9.68 -11.42 16.13
N ASN A 101 -9.74 -10.26 15.49
CA ASN A 101 -10.72 -9.24 15.79
C ASN A 101 -11.99 -9.50 14.97
N SER A 102 -13.13 -9.67 15.64
CA SER A 102 -14.42 -9.82 14.97
C SER A 102 -15.00 -8.44 14.66
N VAL A 103 -14.53 -7.84 13.56
CA VAL A 103 -15.08 -6.59 13.04
C VAL A 103 -16.03 -6.90 11.90
N GLU A 104 -17.30 -6.49 12.01
CA GLU A 104 -18.21 -6.52 10.88
C GLU A 104 -17.83 -5.39 9.91
N PHE A 105 -17.38 -5.75 8.70
CA PHE A 105 -17.08 -4.81 7.62
C PHE A 105 -18.37 -4.26 7.00
N ASN A 106 -19.17 -3.50 7.76
CA ASN A 106 -20.36 -2.80 7.29
C ASN A 106 -20.05 -1.30 7.16
N ILE A 107 -19.04 -0.99 6.34
CA ILE A 107 -18.36 0.30 6.32
C ILE A 107 -19.32 1.47 6.10
N GLY A 108 -20.31 1.31 5.24
CA GLY A 108 -21.33 2.35 5.00
C GLY A 108 -22.22 2.69 6.21
N LYS A 109 -22.12 1.96 7.32
CA LYS A 109 -22.77 2.25 8.60
C LYS A 109 -21.81 2.78 9.67
N TRP A 110 -20.51 2.77 9.42
CA TRP A 110 -19.54 3.30 10.38
C TRP A 110 -19.65 4.83 10.48
N PRO A 111 -19.26 5.43 11.62
CA PRO A 111 -19.22 6.88 11.76
C PRO A 111 -18.41 7.56 10.66
N VAL A 112 -18.93 8.71 10.20
CA VAL A 112 -18.16 9.62 9.33
C VAL A 112 -17.22 10.43 10.21
N VAL A 113 -15.91 10.29 9.99
CA VAL A 113 -14.86 10.95 10.78
C VAL A 113 -14.28 12.18 10.06
N GLY A 114 -14.67 12.38 8.80
CA GLY A 114 -14.31 13.54 7.99
C GLY A 114 -14.82 13.38 6.57
N ALA A 115 -14.49 14.34 5.70
CA ALA A 115 -14.83 14.28 4.29
C ALA A 115 -13.69 14.82 3.42
N LEU A 116 -13.47 14.21 2.26
CA LEU A 116 -12.59 14.73 1.22
C LEU A 116 -13.37 15.71 0.35
N LYS A 117 -12.81 16.88 0.06
CA LYS A 117 -13.46 17.87 -0.81
C LYS A 117 -13.36 17.45 -2.27
N GLN A 118 -14.32 17.89 -3.08
CA GLN A 118 -14.25 17.67 -4.52
C GLN A 118 -12.97 18.32 -5.08
N GLY A 119 -12.23 17.61 -5.92
CA GLY A 119 -10.92 18.02 -6.42
C GLY A 119 -9.76 17.77 -5.47
N GLN A 120 -10.01 17.19 -4.29
CA GLN A 120 -8.97 16.87 -3.33
C GLN A 120 -8.30 15.54 -3.67
N ASP A 121 -6.98 15.56 -3.78
CA ASP A 121 -6.15 14.38 -3.97
C ASP A 121 -5.95 13.62 -2.65
N PHE A 122 -5.84 12.31 -2.73
CA PHE A 122 -5.50 11.44 -1.61
C PHE A 122 -4.76 10.19 -2.06
N GLU A 123 -4.10 9.55 -1.09
CA GLU A 123 -3.40 8.29 -1.27
C GLU A 123 -4.08 7.16 -0.50
N ILE A 124 -4.07 5.98 -1.10
CA ILE A 124 -4.55 4.75 -0.47
C ILE A 124 -3.38 3.87 -0.07
N ASN A 125 -3.50 3.17 1.06
CA ASN A 125 -2.54 2.12 1.41
C ASN A 125 -2.94 0.83 0.65
N PRO A 126 -2.12 0.35 -0.29
CA PRO A 126 -2.44 -0.90 -0.98
C PRO A 126 -2.21 -2.15 -0.10
N GLY A 127 -1.59 -2.02 1.07
CA GLY A 127 -1.17 -3.12 1.92
C GLY A 127 -0.09 -4.01 1.27
N PRO A 128 0.39 -5.05 1.97
CA PRO A 128 1.50 -5.92 1.50
C PRO A 128 1.24 -6.65 0.18
N ALA A 129 0.01 -6.63 -0.33
CA ALA A 129 -0.40 -7.36 -1.52
C ALA A 129 -0.99 -6.47 -2.63
N GLY A 130 -0.86 -5.13 -2.56
CA GLY A 130 -1.29 -4.29 -3.68
C GLY A 130 -2.81 -4.08 -3.79
N PHE A 131 -3.56 -4.34 -2.72
CA PHE A 131 -5.02 -4.50 -2.70
C PHE A 131 -5.73 -3.45 -1.83
N GLY A 132 -5.46 -2.16 -2.03
CA GLY A 132 -6.03 -1.05 -1.23
C GLY A 132 -7.55 -0.87 -1.32
N VAL A 133 -8.26 -1.85 -1.89
CA VAL A 133 -9.71 -1.96 -1.98
C VAL A 133 -10.20 -3.20 -1.21
N VAL A 134 -11.02 -2.97 -0.19
CA VAL A 134 -11.74 -3.98 0.60
C VAL A 134 -13.22 -3.98 0.24
N TYR A 135 -13.94 -5.06 0.57
CA TYR A 135 -15.37 -5.17 0.30
C TYR A 135 -16.16 -5.25 1.60
N ASP A 136 -17.25 -4.51 1.69
CA ASP A 136 -18.16 -4.58 2.84
C ASP A 136 -19.10 -5.80 2.78
N THR A 137 -19.93 -5.97 3.80
CA THR A 137 -20.92 -7.06 3.88
C THR A 137 -21.96 -7.03 2.76
N LYS A 138 -22.08 -5.92 2.02
CA LYS A 138 -22.94 -5.75 0.84
C LYS A 138 -22.17 -5.84 -0.48
N GLN A 139 -20.90 -6.24 -0.45
CA GLN A 139 -20.01 -6.33 -1.61
C GLN A 139 -19.74 -4.97 -2.29
N ASN A 140 -19.88 -3.86 -1.57
CA ASN A 140 -19.41 -2.56 -2.06
C ASN A 140 -17.90 -2.45 -1.84
N PRO A 141 -17.10 -2.02 -2.84
CA PRO A 141 -15.70 -1.76 -2.63
C PRO A 141 -15.42 -0.41 -1.95
N TRP A 142 -14.43 -0.40 -1.06
CA TRP A 142 -14.00 0.72 -0.22
C TRP A 142 -12.47 0.84 -0.23
N MET A 143 -11.96 2.07 -0.33
CA MET A 143 -10.52 2.39 -0.32
C MET A 143 -10.08 2.85 1.06
N TYR A 144 -8.98 2.29 1.59
CA TYR A 144 -8.39 2.76 2.84
C TYR A 144 -7.47 3.96 2.58
N VAL A 145 -7.85 5.12 3.10
CA VAL A 145 -7.13 6.39 2.96
C VAL A 145 -6.02 6.47 4.00
N GLU A 146 -4.78 6.60 3.55
CA GLU A 146 -3.60 6.77 4.42
C GLU A 146 -3.18 8.25 4.51
N ASN A 147 -3.45 9.01 3.44
CA ASN A 147 -3.15 10.44 3.25
C ASN A 147 -1.71 10.85 3.61
N ILE A 148 -0.81 10.81 2.60
CA ILE A 148 0.58 11.29 2.70
C ILE A 148 0.80 12.59 1.90
N ALA A 149 -0.22 13.08 1.19
CA ALA A 149 -0.16 14.25 0.32
C ALA A 149 -0.74 15.51 0.99
N GLY A 150 -0.04 16.02 2.00
CA GLY A 150 0.17 17.46 2.20
C GLY A 150 -0.96 18.40 2.65
N GLU A 151 -2.24 18.04 2.58
CA GLU A 151 -3.35 18.91 3.05
C GLU A 151 -4.21 18.22 4.11
N ASN A 152 -4.86 19.03 4.97
CA ASN A 152 -5.65 18.67 6.17
C ASN A 152 -6.89 17.77 5.92
N GLY A 153 -6.79 16.78 5.04
CA GLY A 153 -7.83 15.79 4.74
C GLY A 153 -7.88 14.66 5.78
N PRO A 154 -9.03 13.99 5.91
CA PRO A 154 -9.16 12.83 6.78
C PRO A 154 -8.20 11.71 6.35
N SER A 155 -7.66 10.98 7.33
CA SER A 155 -6.81 9.80 7.15
C SER A 155 -7.28 8.67 8.06
N ASN A 156 -6.77 7.45 7.82
CA ASN A 156 -7.15 6.25 8.57
C ASN A 156 -8.66 5.97 8.52
N CYS A 157 -9.24 6.09 7.32
CA CYS A 157 -10.66 5.96 7.09
C CYS A 157 -10.93 5.39 5.69
N PHE A 158 -12.18 5.04 5.42
CA PHE A 158 -12.61 4.39 4.19
C PHE A 158 -13.53 5.28 3.36
N VAL A 159 -13.27 5.34 2.06
CA VAL A 159 -14.13 6.02 1.09
C VAL A 159 -14.64 5.05 0.03
N ARG A 160 -15.79 5.35 -0.58
CA ARG A 160 -16.43 4.44 -1.54
C ARG A 160 -15.66 4.40 -2.87
N ALA A 161 -15.25 3.20 -3.27
CA ALA A 161 -14.50 2.95 -4.51
C ALA A 161 -15.42 2.89 -5.74
N ASN A 162 -16.01 4.01 -6.14
CA ASN A 162 -16.87 4.10 -7.33
C ASN A 162 -16.59 5.39 -8.10
N ARG A 163 -16.70 5.36 -9.43
CA ARG A 163 -16.46 6.50 -10.34
C ARG A 163 -17.29 7.75 -10.05
N ARG A 164 -18.38 7.63 -9.27
CA ARG A 164 -19.18 8.78 -8.81
C ARG A 164 -18.52 9.55 -7.67
N PHE A 165 -17.54 8.94 -7.00
CA PHE A 165 -16.94 9.44 -5.77
C PHE A 165 -15.44 9.67 -5.92
N VAL A 166 -14.75 8.83 -6.71
CA VAL A 166 -13.30 8.89 -6.86
C VAL A 166 -12.88 8.66 -8.32
N GLN A 167 -11.71 9.19 -8.70
CA GLN A 167 -11.07 8.87 -9.98
C GLN A 167 -9.55 8.68 -9.81
N PRO A 168 -8.90 7.81 -10.60
CA PRO A 168 -7.47 7.55 -10.46
C PRO A 168 -6.63 8.67 -11.08
N ILE A 169 -5.54 9.06 -10.42
CA ILE A 169 -4.63 10.11 -10.91
C ILE A 169 -3.43 9.47 -11.62
N SER A 170 -3.04 10.00 -12.78
CA SER A 170 -1.82 9.55 -13.47
C SER A 170 -0.55 10.00 -12.71
N VAL A 171 0.35 9.05 -12.46
CA VAL A 171 1.67 9.30 -11.84
C VAL A 171 2.55 10.27 -12.64
N ASN A 172 2.24 10.55 -13.91
CA ASN A 172 2.93 11.58 -14.69
C ASN A 172 2.62 13.02 -14.24
N VAL A 173 1.62 13.21 -13.36
CA VAL A 173 1.17 14.51 -12.85
C VAL A 173 1.89 14.89 -11.55
N PHE A 174 2.55 13.96 -10.85
CA PHE A 174 3.22 14.20 -9.56
C PHE A 174 4.70 14.62 -9.65
N ASN A 175 5.27 14.72 -10.85
CA ASN A 175 6.67 15.14 -11.07
C ASN A 175 6.78 16.44 -11.89
N GLN A 176 6.12 17.52 -11.46
CA GLN A 176 6.46 18.87 -11.89
C GLN A 176 6.36 19.84 -10.71
N GLY A 177 7.49 19.99 -10.00
CA GLY A 177 7.73 20.96 -8.93
C GLY A 177 9.18 20.91 -8.50
#